data_AF-A0A522ULB5-F1
#
_entry.id   AF-A0A522ULB5-F1
#
_cell.length_a   1.000
_cell.length_b   1.000
_cell.length_c   1.000
_cell.angle_alpha   90.00
_cell.angle_beta   90.00
_cell.angle_gamma   90.00
#
_symmetry.space_group_name_H-M   'P 1'
#
loop_
_entity.id
_entity.type
_entity.pdbx_description
1 polymer ?
#
loop_
_entity_poly.entity_id
_entity_poly.type
_entity_poly.pdbx_seq_one_letter_code
_entity_poly.pdbx_strand_id
1 'polypeptide(L)'
;MFIQGIDRRGHTYYAVYHGKRLANKVVRETKLYIGHLDDLNEPKRIEIEKKLEELGDPSLIQKFRSILLSRGYEFPSPVAVFSVESVYEYGRELALHKVCEEIDFINVVNRHGYRGGGPDLGKIVEAMAIARNCDPCSYYQVSEWYSNSYLPFFLKLPAEELTYKIVIRALDYLQPKNTIPMQVALYENIRRVYGYECERLDIDITSTYFEGEECVLAEFGHPRGHT
;
A
#
# COMPACT_ATOMS: atom_id res chain seq x y z
N MET A 1 -25.93 -33.33 2.05
CA MET A 1 -26.83 -33.55 0.89
C MET A 1 -25.97 -33.83 -0.35
N PHE A 2 -26.55 -34.14 -1.51
CA PHE A 2 -25.75 -34.31 -2.73
C PHE A 2 -26.49 -33.86 -3.99
N ILE A 3 -25.73 -33.42 -5.00
CA ILE A 3 -26.23 -33.05 -6.32
C ILE A 3 -26.08 -34.25 -7.24
N GLN A 4 -27.11 -34.55 -8.03
CA GLN A 4 -27.08 -35.62 -9.02
C GLN A 4 -27.74 -35.17 -10.32
N GLY A 5 -27.11 -35.50 -11.45
CA GLY A 5 -27.68 -35.37 -12.78
C GLY A 5 -28.48 -36.62 -13.17
N ILE A 6 -29.60 -36.43 -13.86
CA ILE A 6 -30.46 -37.48 -14.41
C ILE A 6 -30.70 -37.18 -15.88
N ASP A 7 -30.32 -38.11 -16.74
CA ASP A 7 -30.52 -37.97 -18.19
C ASP A 7 -31.98 -38.27 -18.56
N ARG A 8 -32.60 -37.33 -19.26
CA ARG A 8 -33.96 -37.45 -19.80
C ARG A 8 -34.04 -36.74 -21.15
N ARG A 9 -34.59 -37.44 -22.16
CA ARG A 9 -34.86 -36.87 -23.49
C ARG A 9 -33.63 -36.17 -24.13
N GLY A 10 -32.43 -36.72 -23.93
CA GLY A 10 -31.18 -36.17 -24.47
C GLY A 10 -30.55 -35.03 -23.66
N HIS A 11 -31.14 -34.66 -22.51
CA HIS A 11 -30.65 -33.60 -21.63
C HIS A 11 -30.36 -34.12 -20.23
N THR A 12 -29.36 -33.55 -19.55
CA THR A 12 -29.04 -33.89 -18.15
C THR A 12 -29.69 -32.87 -17.20
N TYR A 13 -30.60 -33.32 -16.35
CA TYR A 13 -31.26 -32.48 -15.35
C TYR A 13 -30.68 -32.72 -13.97
N TYR A 14 -30.34 -31.64 -13.26
CA TYR A 14 -29.73 -31.72 -11.94
C TYR A 14 -30.74 -31.43 -10.83
N ALA A 15 -30.57 -32.14 -9.71
CA ALA A 15 -31.33 -31.89 -8.49
C ALA A 15 -30.48 -32.20 -7.25
N VAL A 16 -30.82 -31.53 -6.14
CA VAL A 16 -30.26 -31.80 -4.81
C VAL A 16 -31.13 -32.84 -4.12
N TYR A 17 -30.50 -33.92 -3.67
CA TYR A 17 -31.14 -34.98 -2.93
C TYR A 17 -30.63 -35.05 -1.48
N HIS A 18 -31.52 -35.46 -0.60
CA HIS A 18 -31.21 -35.87 0.76
C HIS A 18 -31.59 -37.33 0.93
N GLY A 19 -30.61 -38.18 1.25
CA GLY A 19 -30.85 -39.60 1.51
C GLY A 19 -31.34 -39.81 2.93
N LYS A 20 -32.52 -40.42 3.09
CA LYS A 20 -33.05 -40.88 4.38
C LYS A 20 -33.16 -42.40 4.38
N ARG A 21 -32.83 -43.05 5.50
CA ARG A 21 -33.15 -44.46 5.69
C ARG A 21 -34.57 -44.59 6.26
N LEU A 22 -35.41 -45.37 5.58
CA LEU A 22 -36.74 -45.75 6.05
C LEU A 22 -36.80 -47.28 6.10
N ALA A 23 -36.90 -47.81 7.33
CA ALA A 23 -36.71 -49.23 7.62
C ALA A 23 -35.40 -49.77 7.01
N ASN A 24 -35.48 -50.68 6.03
CA ASN A 24 -34.34 -51.31 5.35
C ASN A 24 -34.06 -50.75 3.94
N LYS A 25 -34.67 -49.62 3.55
CA LYS A 25 -34.43 -48.99 2.23
C LYS A 25 -33.94 -47.55 2.40
N VAL A 26 -32.96 -47.19 1.58
CA VAL A 26 -32.53 -45.78 1.43
C VAL A 26 -33.48 -45.11 0.44
N VAL A 27 -34.26 -44.16 0.92
CA VAL A 27 -35.17 -43.35 0.11
C VAL A 27 -34.52 -42.00 -0.13
N ARG A 28 -34.61 -41.50 -1.36
CA ARG A 28 -34.08 -40.19 -1.73
C ARG A 28 -35.24 -39.19 -1.72
N GLU A 29 -35.05 -38.08 -1.00
CA GLU A 29 -35.96 -36.95 -0.97
C GLU A 29 -35.36 -35.80 -1.79
N THR A 30 -36.10 -35.26 -2.76
CA THR A 30 -35.66 -34.09 -3.53
C THR A 30 -35.79 -32.85 -2.67
N LYS A 31 -34.70 -32.10 -2.49
CA LYS A 31 -34.67 -30.85 -1.73
C LYS A 31 -34.75 -29.61 -2.62
N LEU A 32 -34.09 -29.66 -3.77
CA LEU A 32 -34.10 -28.56 -4.73
C LEU A 32 -33.97 -29.13 -6.14
N TYR A 33 -34.83 -28.67 -7.04
CA TYR A 33 -34.69 -28.95 -8.47
C TYR A 33 -33.91 -27.82 -9.14
N ILE A 34 -32.74 -28.15 -9.71
CA ILE A 34 -31.85 -27.17 -10.37
C ILE A 34 -32.22 -27.06 -11.84
N GLY A 35 -32.58 -28.18 -12.48
CA GLY A 35 -32.98 -28.22 -13.88
C GLY A 35 -31.82 -28.46 -14.82
N HIS A 36 -32.00 -28.03 -16.07
CA HIS A 36 -31.02 -28.19 -17.14
C HIS A 36 -29.99 -27.07 -17.09
N LEU A 37 -28.71 -27.40 -17.29
CA LEU A 37 -27.62 -26.45 -17.13
C LEU A 37 -27.02 -25.92 -18.43
N ASP A 38 -27.43 -26.36 -19.63
CA ASP A 38 -26.71 -25.94 -20.85
C ASP A 38 -26.98 -24.48 -21.28
N ASP A 39 -28.08 -23.87 -20.84
CA ASP A 39 -28.45 -22.46 -21.14
C ASP A 39 -28.35 -21.57 -19.88
N LEU A 40 -27.43 -21.89 -18.97
CA LEU A 40 -27.29 -21.14 -17.72
C LEU A 40 -26.69 -19.75 -17.98
N ASN A 41 -27.41 -18.70 -17.58
CA ASN A 41 -26.91 -17.32 -17.57
C ASN A 41 -26.51 -16.89 -16.15
N GLU A 42 -25.77 -15.78 -16.03
CA GLU A 42 -25.33 -15.26 -14.72
C GLU A 42 -26.47 -15.06 -13.70
N PRO A 43 -27.60 -14.40 -14.04
CA PRO A 43 -28.69 -14.21 -13.09
C PRO A 43 -29.27 -15.53 -12.55
N LYS A 44 -29.50 -16.52 -13.43
CA LYS A 44 -30.00 -17.84 -13.01
C LYS A 44 -28.96 -18.60 -12.18
N ARG A 45 -27.67 -18.47 -12.50
CA ARG A 45 -26.59 -19.07 -11.70
C ARG A 45 -26.63 -18.56 -10.26
N ILE A 46 -26.66 -17.23 -10.10
CA ILE A 46 -26.71 -16.58 -8.78
C ILE A 46 -27.96 -17.00 -8.00
N GLU A 47 -29.12 -17.09 -8.67
CA GLU A 47 -30.35 -17.56 -8.04
C GLU A 47 -30.24 -19.01 -7.53
N ILE A 48 -29.62 -19.90 -8.32
CA ILE A 48 -29.37 -21.29 -7.91
C ILE A 48 -28.39 -21.35 -6.74
N GLU A 49 -27.28 -20.60 -6.79
CA GLU A 49 -26.30 -20.54 -5.70
C GLU A 49 -26.95 -20.09 -4.39
N LYS A 50 -27.79 -19.05 -4.42
CA LYS A 50 -28.56 -18.60 -3.26
C LYS A 50 -29.49 -19.69 -2.71
N LYS A 51 -30.23 -20.39 -3.58
CA LYS A 51 -31.08 -21.51 -3.16
C LYS A 51 -30.29 -22.67 -2.56
N LEU A 52 -29.04 -22.87 -2.99
CA LEU A 52 -28.14 -23.87 -2.41
C LEU A 52 -27.61 -23.43 -1.04
N GLU A 53 -27.32 -22.15 -0.85
CA GLU A 53 -26.93 -21.56 0.45
C GLU A 53 -28.05 -21.70 1.49
N GLU A 54 -29.29 -21.46 1.10
CA GLU A 54 -30.48 -21.61 1.95
C GLU A 54 -30.67 -23.04 2.49
N LEU A 55 -30.08 -24.06 1.84
CA LEU A 55 -30.08 -25.44 2.33
C LEU A 55 -29.06 -25.70 3.45
N GLY A 56 -28.13 -24.76 3.71
CA GLY A 56 -27.20 -24.80 4.84
C GLY A 56 -26.07 -25.84 4.75
N ASP A 57 -25.80 -26.40 3.57
CA ASP A 57 -24.70 -27.34 3.33
C ASP A 57 -23.66 -26.74 2.37
N PRO A 58 -22.55 -26.18 2.88
CA PRO A 58 -21.53 -25.52 2.05
C PRO A 58 -20.92 -26.42 0.96
N SER A 59 -20.94 -27.74 1.15
CA SER A 59 -20.40 -28.69 0.17
C SER A 59 -21.21 -28.72 -1.14
N LEU A 60 -22.46 -28.27 -1.11
CA LEU A 60 -23.31 -28.21 -2.29
C LEU A 60 -22.84 -27.16 -3.30
N ILE A 61 -22.42 -25.98 -2.83
CA ILE A 61 -21.90 -24.91 -3.69
C ILE A 61 -20.63 -25.37 -4.40
N GLN A 62 -19.70 -25.99 -3.66
CA GLN A 62 -18.45 -26.48 -4.22
C GLN A 62 -18.71 -27.58 -5.29
N LYS A 63 -19.64 -28.50 -5.02
CA LYS A 63 -20.06 -29.52 -6.00
C LYS A 63 -20.75 -28.91 -7.21
N PHE A 64 -21.61 -27.92 -7.01
CA PHE A 64 -22.29 -27.23 -8.10
C PHE A 64 -21.30 -26.52 -9.02
N ARG A 65 -20.35 -25.76 -8.45
CA ARG A 65 -19.28 -25.11 -9.22
C ARG A 65 -18.40 -26.12 -9.96
N SER A 66 -18.09 -27.26 -9.35
CA SER A 66 -17.35 -28.34 -10.01
C SER A 66 -18.10 -28.92 -11.21
N ILE A 67 -19.43 -29.09 -11.10
CA ILE A 67 -20.28 -29.54 -12.21
C ILE A 67 -20.24 -28.51 -13.35
N LEU A 68 -20.38 -27.23 -13.04
CA LEU A 68 -20.33 -26.15 -14.03
C LEU A 68 -18.96 -26.12 -14.76
N LEU A 69 -17.85 -26.20 -14.03
CA LEU A 69 -16.51 -26.30 -14.62
C LEU A 69 -16.39 -27.51 -15.57
N SER A 70 -16.90 -28.67 -15.15
CA SER A 70 -16.86 -29.88 -15.99
C SER A 70 -17.69 -29.78 -17.28
N ARG A 71 -18.64 -28.84 -17.34
CA ARG A 71 -19.46 -28.54 -18.51
C ARG A 71 -18.93 -27.35 -19.33
N GLY A 72 -17.76 -26.82 -19.00
CA GLY A 72 -17.13 -25.72 -19.74
C GLY A 72 -17.64 -24.33 -19.38
N TYR A 73 -18.33 -24.16 -18.24
CA TYR A 73 -18.68 -22.82 -17.75
C TYR A 73 -17.43 -22.13 -17.20
N GLU A 74 -17.15 -20.94 -17.72
CA GLU A 74 -16.17 -20.02 -17.15
C GLU A 74 -16.83 -19.15 -16.08
N PHE A 75 -16.18 -19.02 -14.93
CA PHE A 75 -16.58 -18.09 -13.89
C PHE A 75 -15.76 -16.82 -14.04
N PRO A 76 -16.34 -15.63 -13.81
CA PRO A 76 -15.51 -14.45 -13.59
C PRO A 76 -14.55 -14.77 -12.45
N SER A 77 -13.25 -14.47 -12.65
CA SER A 77 -12.23 -14.61 -11.61
C SER A 77 -12.75 -13.97 -10.31
N PRO A 78 -12.48 -14.52 -9.13
CA PRO A 78 -12.78 -13.83 -7.87
C PRO A 78 -12.23 -12.39 -7.85
N VAL A 79 -11.15 -12.14 -8.60
CA VAL A 79 -10.54 -10.82 -8.79
C VAL A 79 -11.40 -9.88 -9.64
N ALA A 80 -12.23 -10.40 -10.56
CA ALA A 80 -13.08 -9.61 -11.45
C ALA A 80 -14.22 -8.87 -10.72
N VAL A 81 -14.47 -9.21 -9.45
CA VAL A 81 -15.47 -8.55 -8.60
C VAL A 81 -14.85 -7.39 -7.79
N PHE A 82 -13.53 -7.24 -7.79
CA PHE A 82 -12.85 -6.16 -7.09
C PHE A 82 -12.74 -4.91 -7.99
N SER A 83 -13.09 -3.76 -7.45
CA SER A 83 -12.74 -2.46 -8.02
C SER A 83 -11.42 -1.98 -7.43
N VAL A 84 -10.52 -1.46 -8.26
CA VAL A 84 -9.32 -0.76 -7.79
C VAL A 84 -9.78 0.59 -7.23
N GLU A 85 -9.67 0.76 -5.92
CA GLU A 85 -10.01 2.03 -5.25
C GLU A 85 -8.90 3.07 -5.43
N SER A 86 -7.64 2.64 -5.31
CA SER A 86 -6.47 3.51 -5.43
C SER A 86 -5.22 2.73 -5.87
N VAL A 87 -4.26 3.45 -6.43
CA VAL A 87 -2.93 2.95 -6.83
C VAL A 87 -1.89 3.87 -6.20
N TYR A 88 -0.86 3.28 -5.59
CA TYR A 88 0.17 4.02 -4.88
C TYR A 88 1.57 3.68 -5.39
N GLU A 89 2.47 4.66 -5.35
CA GLU A 89 3.91 4.40 -5.43
C GLU A 89 4.43 3.90 -4.07
N TYR A 90 5.28 2.87 -4.11
CA TYR A 90 5.70 2.11 -2.92
C TYR A 90 7.22 1.90 -2.82
N GLY A 91 7.87 1.49 -3.90
CA GLY A 91 9.19 0.88 -3.84
C GLY A 91 10.29 1.84 -3.35
N ARG A 92 10.31 3.07 -3.88
CA ARG A 92 11.36 4.05 -3.58
C ARG A 92 11.13 4.69 -2.21
N GLU A 93 9.87 4.97 -1.92
CA GLU A 93 9.40 5.58 -0.69
C GLU A 93 9.64 4.66 0.50
N LEU A 94 9.34 3.36 0.36
CA LEU A 94 9.62 2.37 1.41
C LEU A 94 11.12 2.27 1.67
N ALA A 95 11.94 2.20 0.62
CA ALA A 95 13.39 2.05 0.78
C ALA A 95 13.97 3.22 1.58
N LEU A 96 13.57 4.45 1.26
CA LEU A 96 14.01 5.64 1.99
C LEU A 96 13.40 5.72 3.40
N HIS A 97 12.13 5.35 3.57
CA HIS A 97 11.50 5.27 4.90
C HIS A 97 12.25 4.29 5.81
N LYS A 98 12.68 3.14 5.28
CA LYS A 98 13.49 2.16 6.03
C LYS A 98 14.84 2.73 6.46
N VAL A 99 15.52 3.46 5.58
CA VAL A 99 16.74 4.19 5.94
C VAL A 99 16.46 5.19 7.07
N CYS A 100 15.36 5.95 6.98
CA CYS A 100 14.93 6.89 8.01
C CYS A 100 14.65 6.21 9.37
N GLU A 101 14.01 5.04 9.38
CA GLU A 101 13.81 4.24 10.59
C GLU A 101 15.14 3.79 11.21
N GLU A 102 16.06 3.27 10.38
CA GLU A 102 17.34 2.75 10.84
C GLU A 102 18.22 3.84 11.49
N ILE A 103 18.19 5.07 10.95
CA ILE A 103 18.95 6.21 11.49
C ILE A 103 18.19 7.04 12.53
N ASP A 104 17.04 6.56 13.01
CA ASP A 104 16.21 7.22 14.03
C ASP A 104 15.79 8.65 13.63
N PHE A 105 15.48 8.85 12.34
CA PHE A 105 15.33 10.17 11.72
C PHE A 105 14.26 11.04 12.41
N ILE A 106 13.05 10.50 12.58
CA ILE A 106 11.92 11.23 13.18
C ILE A 106 12.26 11.74 14.58
N ASN A 107 12.86 10.88 15.41
CA ASN A 107 13.15 11.23 16.79
C ASN A 107 14.28 12.26 16.89
N VAL A 108 15.29 12.19 16.02
CA VAL A 108 16.33 13.22 15.94
C VAL A 108 15.73 14.58 15.56
N VAL A 109 14.87 14.63 14.53
CA VAL A 109 14.21 15.88 14.14
C VAL A 109 13.34 16.42 15.28
N ASN A 110 12.49 15.58 15.88
CA ASN A 110 11.61 16.00 16.98
C ASN A 110 12.38 16.47 18.23
N ARG A 111 13.58 15.94 18.48
CA ARG A 111 14.43 16.35 19.61
C ARG A 111 14.95 17.78 19.46
N HIS A 112 15.27 18.19 18.23
CA HIS A 112 15.92 19.48 17.96
C HIS A 112 14.96 20.53 17.38
N GLY A 113 13.80 20.12 16.89
CA GLY A 113 12.73 21.00 16.45
C GLY A 113 11.41 20.55 17.06
N TYR A 114 10.84 21.39 17.92
CA TYR A 114 9.54 21.11 18.53
C TYR A 114 8.46 21.99 17.93
N ARG A 115 7.43 21.36 17.36
CA ARG A 115 6.23 22.03 16.87
C ARG A 115 5.12 21.86 17.91
N GLY A 116 4.59 22.97 18.41
CA GLY A 116 3.44 22.94 19.31
C GLY A 116 2.14 22.61 18.55
N GLY A 117 1.67 21.37 18.65
CA GLY A 117 0.41 20.89 18.09
C GLY A 117 0.44 20.50 16.61
N GLY A 118 -0.50 19.64 16.21
CA GLY A 118 -0.56 19.02 14.89
C GLY A 118 0.41 17.83 14.73
N PRO A 119 0.68 17.39 13.49
CA PRO A 119 1.60 16.29 13.24
C PRO A 119 3.03 16.57 13.69
N ASP A 120 3.73 15.51 14.11
CA ASP A 120 5.14 15.53 14.50
C ASP A 120 6.00 16.14 13.39
N LEU A 121 6.93 17.03 13.78
CA LEU A 121 7.83 17.68 12.84
C LEU A 121 8.65 16.65 12.06
N GLY A 122 9.17 15.62 12.73
CA GLY A 122 9.96 14.57 12.11
C GLY A 122 9.24 13.84 10.98
N LYS A 123 7.94 13.55 11.13
CA LYS A 123 7.14 12.91 10.07
C LYS A 123 6.96 13.82 8.85
N ILE A 124 6.70 15.10 9.09
CA ILE A 124 6.57 16.10 8.02
C ILE A 124 7.88 16.23 7.25
N VAL A 125 9.00 16.34 7.98
CA VAL A 125 10.34 16.52 7.41
C VAL A 125 10.78 15.27 6.67
N GLU A 126 10.47 14.08 7.18
CA GLU A 126 10.73 12.82 6.49
C GLU A 126 9.96 12.74 5.16
N ALA A 127 8.66 13.04 5.16
CA ALA A 127 7.87 13.08 3.93
C ALA A 127 8.47 14.06 2.90
N MET A 128 8.89 15.26 3.35
CA MET A 128 9.56 16.24 2.48
C MET A 128 10.90 15.74 1.94
N ALA A 129 11.71 15.09 2.78
CA ALA A 129 12.99 14.55 2.38
C ALA A 129 12.83 13.42 1.35
N ILE A 130 11.86 12.51 1.56
CA ILE A 130 11.57 11.43 0.63
C ILE A 130 11.02 11.99 -0.69
N ALA A 131 10.09 12.96 -0.65
CA ALA A 131 9.59 13.63 -1.85
C ALA A 131 10.75 14.20 -2.68
N ARG A 132 11.69 14.89 -2.04
CA ARG A 132 12.84 15.50 -2.71
C ARG A 132 13.79 14.48 -3.37
N ASN A 133 13.80 13.23 -2.91
CA ASN A 133 14.66 12.17 -3.45
C ASN A 133 13.94 11.27 -4.46
N CYS A 134 12.64 11.05 -4.33
CA CYS A 134 11.86 10.16 -5.21
C CYS A 134 11.30 10.90 -6.43
N ASP A 135 10.66 12.05 -6.20
CA ASP A 135 9.99 12.85 -7.23
C ASP A 135 10.04 14.34 -6.82
N PRO A 136 11.16 15.03 -7.15
CA PRO A 136 11.40 16.39 -6.70
C PRO A 136 10.30 17.35 -7.18
N CYS A 137 9.36 17.68 -6.29
CA CYS A 137 8.26 18.59 -6.57
C CYS A 137 8.35 19.86 -5.72
N SER A 138 7.48 20.85 -6.02
CA SER A 138 7.38 22.07 -5.20
C SER A 138 6.74 21.76 -3.84
N TYR A 139 7.00 22.58 -2.80
CA TYR A 139 6.35 22.43 -1.50
C TYR A 139 4.82 22.45 -1.57
N TYR A 140 4.26 23.15 -2.57
CA TYR A 140 2.83 23.16 -2.85
C TYR A 140 2.29 21.78 -3.25
N GLN A 141 3.07 21.02 -4.01
CA GLN A 141 2.69 19.71 -4.54
C GLN A 141 2.99 18.56 -3.58
N VAL A 142 3.78 18.78 -2.52
CA VAL A 142 4.15 17.72 -1.56
C VAL A 142 2.92 17.02 -0.97
N SER A 143 1.84 17.75 -0.66
CA SER A 143 0.62 17.14 -0.10
C SER A 143 -0.08 16.21 -1.09
N GLU A 144 -0.12 16.59 -2.37
CA GLU A 144 -0.70 15.78 -3.44
C GLU A 144 0.17 14.55 -3.71
N TRP A 145 1.49 14.75 -3.85
CA TRP A 145 2.46 13.66 -3.99
C TRP A 145 2.34 12.66 -2.82
N TYR A 146 2.29 13.16 -1.59
CA TYR A 146 2.19 12.33 -0.39
C TYR A 146 0.91 11.47 -0.38
N SER A 147 -0.21 12.04 -0.83
CA SER A 147 -1.49 11.33 -0.91
C SER A 147 -1.50 10.17 -1.92
N ASN A 148 -0.63 10.23 -2.94
CA ASN A 148 -0.46 9.19 -3.95
C ASN A 148 0.69 8.20 -3.61
N SER A 149 1.37 8.42 -2.48
CA SER A 149 2.42 7.53 -1.97
C SER A 149 1.89 6.59 -0.89
N TYR A 150 2.62 5.53 -0.57
CA TYR A 150 2.31 4.66 0.58
C TYR A 150 2.77 5.21 1.94
N LEU A 151 3.43 6.38 1.98
CA LEU A 151 3.93 6.99 3.22
C LEU A 151 2.86 7.31 4.27
N PRO A 152 1.60 7.67 3.95
CA PRO A 152 0.55 7.86 4.95
C PRO A 152 0.40 6.66 5.90
N PHE A 153 0.55 5.45 5.36
CA PHE A 153 0.49 4.21 6.12
C PHE A 153 1.72 4.04 7.02
N PHE A 154 2.92 4.25 6.47
CA PHE A 154 4.18 4.04 7.18
C PHE A 154 4.41 5.06 8.31
N LEU A 155 4.19 6.34 8.01
CA LEU A 155 4.35 7.41 8.99
C LEU A 155 3.20 7.47 9.99
N LYS A 156 2.13 6.70 9.77
CA LYS A 156 0.87 6.78 10.53
C LYS A 156 0.41 8.24 10.63
N LEU A 157 0.42 8.90 9.47
CA LEU A 157 0.07 10.29 9.31
C LEU A 157 -0.89 10.38 8.12
N PRO A 158 -2.20 10.53 8.38
CA PRO A 158 -3.22 10.63 7.33
C PRO A 158 -2.86 11.71 6.30
N ALA A 159 -3.17 11.46 5.03
CA ALA A 159 -2.83 12.38 3.95
C ALA A 159 -3.46 13.77 4.14
N GLU A 160 -4.64 13.83 4.76
CA GLU A 160 -5.39 15.04 5.05
C GLU A 160 -4.69 15.93 6.09
N GLU A 161 -3.82 15.35 6.92
CA GLU A 161 -3.07 16.08 7.95
C GLU A 161 -1.78 16.72 7.40
N LEU A 162 -1.23 16.22 6.29
CA LEU A 162 -0.05 16.78 5.63
C LEU A 162 -0.43 17.79 4.54
N THR A 163 -1.01 18.93 4.94
CA THR A 163 -1.38 19.98 3.98
C THR A 163 -0.18 20.89 3.62
N TYR A 164 -0.27 21.60 2.49
CA TYR A 164 0.69 22.64 2.11
C TYR A 164 1.02 23.62 3.27
N LYS A 165 0.00 24.06 4.02
CA LYS A 165 0.19 24.96 5.15
C LYS A 165 1.03 24.34 6.28
N ILE A 166 0.89 23.03 6.49
CA ILE A 166 1.68 22.28 7.46
C ILE A 166 3.13 22.16 6.98
N VAL A 167 3.34 21.84 5.71
CA VAL A 167 4.66 21.77 5.07
C VAL A 167 5.40 23.10 5.19
N ILE A 168 4.77 24.22 4.81
CA ILE A 168 5.40 25.55 4.90
C ILE A 168 5.71 25.92 6.35
N ARG A 169 4.79 25.67 7.29
CA ARG A 169 5.04 25.94 8.72
C ARG A 169 6.15 25.07 9.30
N ALA A 170 6.42 23.88 8.73
CA ALA A 170 7.53 23.06 9.18
C ALA A 170 8.89 23.71 8.87
N LEU A 171 8.99 24.48 7.78
CA LEU A 171 10.22 25.19 7.39
C LEU A 171 10.66 26.23 8.44
N ASP A 172 9.72 26.81 9.18
CA ASP A 172 10.03 27.74 10.30
C ASP A 172 10.84 27.05 11.42
N TYR A 173 10.75 25.72 11.52
CA TYR A 173 11.51 24.92 12.48
C TYR A 173 12.81 24.36 11.88
N LEU A 174 13.00 24.45 10.56
CA LEU A 174 14.20 24.00 9.85
C LEU A 174 15.22 25.13 9.66
N GLN A 175 15.42 25.92 10.71
CA GLN A 175 16.41 27.00 10.74
C GLN A 175 17.77 26.47 11.23
N PRO A 176 18.91 27.13 10.89
CA PRO A 176 20.26 26.66 11.26
C PRO A 176 20.42 26.26 12.73
N LYS A 177 19.80 27.03 13.64
CA LYS A 177 19.78 26.74 15.09
C LYS A 177 19.29 25.32 15.45
N ASN A 178 18.40 24.75 14.64
CA ASN A 178 17.81 23.44 14.82
C ASN A 178 18.42 22.42 13.85
N THR A 179 18.68 22.80 12.60
CA THR A 179 19.16 21.87 11.56
C THR A 179 20.61 21.45 11.74
N ILE A 180 21.48 22.33 12.25
CA ILE A 180 22.88 21.97 12.54
C ILE A 180 22.94 20.80 13.55
N PRO A 181 22.32 20.89 14.75
CA PRO A 181 22.35 19.76 15.68
C PRO A 181 21.60 18.52 15.16
N MET A 182 20.53 18.67 14.36
CA MET A 182 19.90 17.54 13.66
C MET A 182 20.90 16.81 12.74
N GLN A 183 21.61 17.55 11.89
CA GLN A 183 22.57 16.99 10.94
C GLN A 183 23.69 16.23 11.65
N VAL A 184 24.24 16.79 12.74
CA VAL A 184 25.26 16.13 13.55
C VAL A 184 24.73 14.82 14.14
N ALA A 185 23.53 14.84 14.73
CA ALA A 185 22.94 13.64 15.33
C ALA A 185 22.59 12.56 14.29
N LEU A 186 22.06 12.96 13.13
CA LEU A 186 21.77 12.04 12.02
C LEU A 186 23.06 11.43 11.46
N TYR A 187 24.12 12.23 11.31
CA TYR A 187 25.42 11.74 10.87
C TYR A 187 25.99 10.69 11.83
N GLU A 188 25.98 10.96 13.14
CA GLU A 188 26.43 9.99 14.14
C GLU A 188 25.57 8.71 14.15
N ASN A 189 24.26 8.81 13.89
CA ASN A 189 23.41 7.64 13.71
C ASN A 189 23.78 6.84 12.45
N ILE A 190 24.05 7.50 11.32
CA ILE A 190 24.51 6.86 10.08
C ILE A 190 25.83 6.12 10.32
N ARG A 191 26.81 6.75 10.98
CA ARG A 191 28.08 6.12 11.34
C ARG A 191 27.88 4.86 12.18
N ARG A 192 27.03 4.94 13.20
CA ARG A 192 26.74 3.81 14.10
C ARG A 192 26.03 2.65 13.39
N VAL A 193 25.05 2.96 12.54
CA VAL A 193 24.17 1.97 11.89
C VAL A 193 24.90 1.27 10.75
N TYR A 194 25.61 2.04 9.91
CA TYR A 194 26.22 1.51 8.68
C TYR A 194 27.74 1.33 8.78
N GLY A 195 28.36 1.71 9.90
CA GLY A 195 29.82 1.72 10.02
C GLY A 195 30.48 2.72 9.06
N TYR A 196 29.75 3.76 8.66
CA TYR A 196 30.25 4.78 7.73
C TYR A 196 31.31 5.64 8.41
N GLU A 197 32.48 5.79 7.79
CA GLU A 197 33.49 6.77 8.17
C GLU A 197 33.75 7.68 6.97
N CYS A 198 33.51 8.98 7.13
CA CYS A 198 33.69 9.93 6.03
C CYS A 198 35.19 10.18 5.79
N GLU A 199 35.79 9.41 4.90
CA GLU A 199 37.19 9.61 4.48
C GLU A 199 37.35 10.77 3.48
N ARG A 200 36.29 11.04 2.70
CA ARG A 200 36.27 12.03 1.64
C ARG A 200 34.88 12.68 1.55
N LEU A 201 34.88 14.01 1.53
CA LEU A 201 33.69 14.82 1.28
C LEU A 201 33.85 15.50 -0.07
N ASP A 202 33.12 15.01 -1.07
CA ASP A 202 32.99 15.70 -2.36
C ASP A 202 31.78 16.64 -2.29
N ILE A 203 32.03 17.94 -2.46
CA ILE A 203 31.01 18.98 -2.41
C ILE A 203 30.74 19.46 -3.84
N ASP A 204 29.50 19.29 -4.32
CA ASP A 204 29.04 19.90 -5.56
C ASP A 204 28.34 21.23 -5.26
N ILE A 205 28.97 22.33 -5.67
CA ILE A 205 28.51 23.71 -5.40
C ILE A 205 27.50 24.23 -6.43
N THR A 206 27.00 23.39 -7.34
CA THR A 206 26.23 23.81 -8.55
C THR A 206 24.98 24.64 -8.30
N SER A 207 24.49 24.81 -7.06
CA SER A 207 23.35 25.69 -6.75
C SER A 207 23.53 26.52 -5.48
N THR A 208 24.75 26.99 -5.18
CA THR A 208 24.93 28.00 -4.12
C THR A 208 25.04 29.38 -4.76
N TYR A 209 23.94 30.15 -4.74
CA TYR A 209 23.99 31.58 -5.00
C TYR A 209 24.61 32.25 -3.75
N PHE A 210 25.81 32.79 -3.90
CA PHE A 210 26.42 33.61 -2.86
C PHE A 210 25.80 35.01 -2.93
N GLU A 211 25.06 35.39 -1.90
CA GLU A 211 24.65 36.78 -1.68
C GLU A 211 25.33 37.26 -0.38
N GLY A 212 26.20 38.28 -0.50
CA GLY A 212 27.02 38.80 0.59
C GLY A 212 28.39 39.28 0.11
N GLU A 213 29.14 39.99 0.96
CA GLU A 213 30.49 40.51 0.64
C GLU A 213 31.62 39.55 1.03
N GLU A 214 31.36 38.56 1.90
CA GLU A 214 32.36 37.62 2.41
C GLU A 214 31.88 36.16 2.30
N CYS A 215 32.76 35.27 1.82
CA CYS A 215 32.51 33.84 1.72
C CYS A 215 33.64 33.05 2.40
N VAL A 216 33.40 32.57 3.61
CA VAL A 216 34.36 31.75 4.40
C VAL A 216 34.81 30.48 3.69
N LEU A 217 34.02 29.96 2.74
CA LEU A 217 34.41 28.79 1.94
C LEU A 217 35.40 29.13 0.82
N ALA A 218 35.47 30.39 0.37
CA ALA A 218 36.42 30.84 -0.65
C ALA A 218 37.87 30.86 -0.14
N GLU A 219 38.09 31.00 1.17
CA GLU A 219 39.43 30.95 1.79
C GLU A 219 40.12 29.59 1.62
N PHE A 220 39.33 28.51 1.53
CA PHE A 220 39.85 27.16 1.40
C PHE A 220 40.10 26.74 -0.07
N GLY A 221 39.72 27.60 -1.01
CA GLY A 221 39.81 27.36 -2.45
C GLY A 221 40.99 28.07 -3.12
N HIS A 222 42.23 27.76 -2.75
CA HIS A 222 43.39 28.20 -3.54
C HIS A 222 43.68 27.22 -4.68
N PRO A 223 43.65 27.65 -5.95
CA PRO A 223 44.15 26.83 -7.06
C PRO A 223 45.64 26.57 -6.88
N ARG A 224 46.12 25.36 -7.22
CA ARG A 224 47.56 25.10 -7.28
C ARG A 224 48.18 26.02 -8.33
N GLY A 225 49.06 26.94 -7.92
CA GLY A 225 49.82 27.80 -8.83
C GLY A 225 49.74 29.31 -8.58
N HIS A 226 49.01 29.78 -7.56
CA HIS A 226 49.07 31.18 -7.15
C HIS A 226 50.00 31.35 -5.93
N THR A 227 51.23 31.78 -6.20
CA THR A 227 52.15 32.48 -5.27
C THR A 227 52.38 33.88 -5.80
#